data_AF-A0A3L7PAD7-F1
#
_entry.id   AF-A0A3L7PAD7-F1
#
_cell.length_a   1.000
_cell.length_b   1.000
_cell.length_c   1.000
_cell.angle_alpha   90.00
_cell.angle_beta   90.00
_cell.angle_gamma   90.00
#
_symmetry.space_group_name_H-M   'P 1'
#
loop_
_entity.id
_entity.type
_entity.pdbx_description
1 polymer ?
#
loop_
_entity_poly.entity_id
_entity_poly.type
_entity_poly.pdbx_seq_one_letter_code
_entity_poly.pdbx_strand_id
1 'polypeptide(L)'
;MTVQPAFSRRTGLTLLEVLITIFVMAIGLLSVLTLFPLAARKIVRSIDNDRAALMAANADGSETILGFRSSVQNYFSNAANLRTPAVRLLPSGVVHFDPIGDYGGAQLYVNFTTFGSSIIPSIQWKKLVEWFTSQDEIQFQPWGVPEIGFRKGNRYSVSYLYRRNALGDSNSLDTVMLIYTGRPIEFGNTALVPLSMFSSNLDGITVLDPGTGGSASSSGPDRVLGRNSWIMDQSLDSNGNPVWKKFYQVQSTEITGLNQVSLVFDRNPDQPITKAVWVDYLFDWFDRGIGP
;
A
#
# COMPACT_ATOMS: atom_id res chain seq x y z
N MET A 1 -34.17 -85.94 15.89
CA MET A 1 -35.02 -84.73 15.99
C MET A 1 -34.18 -83.54 15.57
N THR A 2 -34.28 -83.12 14.31
CA THR A 2 -33.39 -82.13 13.68
C THR A 2 -34.05 -80.76 13.66
N VAL A 3 -33.53 -79.82 14.45
CA VAL A 3 -33.99 -78.43 14.47
C VAL A 3 -33.47 -77.72 13.21
N GLN A 4 -34.38 -77.35 12.31
CA GLN A 4 -34.02 -76.50 11.17
C GLN A 4 -33.80 -75.05 11.67
N PRO A 5 -32.67 -74.40 11.34
CA PRO A 5 -32.47 -73.00 11.66
C PRO A 5 -33.37 -72.14 10.76
N ALA A 6 -34.33 -71.43 11.37
CA ALA A 6 -35.12 -70.44 10.65
C ALA A 6 -34.22 -69.28 10.22
N PHE A 7 -34.10 -69.04 8.91
CA PHE A 7 -33.38 -67.89 8.38
C PHE A 7 -34.09 -66.60 8.80
N SER A 8 -33.56 -65.94 9.84
CA SER A 8 -34.00 -64.62 10.26
C SER A 8 -33.83 -63.64 9.11
N ARG A 9 -34.95 -63.26 8.47
CA ARG A 9 -34.97 -62.22 7.45
C ARG A 9 -34.57 -60.91 8.12
N ARG A 10 -33.35 -60.44 7.83
CA ARG A 10 -32.96 -59.06 8.16
C ARG A 10 -33.92 -58.13 7.43
N THR A 11 -34.67 -57.33 8.19
CA THR A 11 -35.48 -56.24 7.65
C THR A 11 -34.57 -55.32 6.83
N GLY A 12 -34.89 -55.15 5.55
CA GLY A 12 -34.12 -54.25 4.69
C GLY A 12 -34.27 -52.81 5.14
N LEU A 13 -33.24 -51.99 4.91
CA LEU A 13 -33.30 -50.54 5.05
C LEU A 13 -34.54 -50.00 4.34
N THR A 14 -35.31 -49.17 5.04
CA THR A 14 -36.49 -48.54 4.46
C THR A 14 -36.08 -47.51 3.41
N LEU A 15 -36.92 -47.32 2.39
CA LEU A 15 -36.70 -46.29 1.37
C LEU A 15 -36.55 -44.89 1.99
N LEU A 16 -37.22 -44.66 3.12
CA LEU A 16 -37.16 -43.44 3.92
C LEU A 16 -35.78 -43.23 4.57
N GLU A 17 -35.14 -44.26 5.14
CA GLU A 17 -33.78 -44.15 5.67
C GLU A 17 -32.75 -43.79 4.58
N VAL A 18 -32.89 -44.38 3.39
CA VAL A 18 -32.03 -44.04 2.23
C VAL A 18 -32.24 -42.59 1.80
N LEU A 19 -33.50 -42.14 1.74
CA LEU A 19 -33.83 -40.75 1.37
C LEU A 19 -33.27 -39.73 2.38
N ILE A 20 -33.40 -40.00 3.69
CA ILE A 20 -32.81 -39.16 4.75
C ILE A 20 -31.28 -39.16 4.64
N THR A 21 -30.66 -40.31 4.38
CA THR A 21 -29.20 -40.41 4.21
C THR A 21 -28.71 -39.54 3.05
N ILE A 22 -29.37 -39.60 1.89
CA ILE A 22 -29.02 -38.78 0.72
C ILE A 22 -29.28 -37.29 1.01
N PHE A 23 -30.37 -36.94 1.70
CA PHE A 23 -30.67 -35.55 2.07
C PHE A 23 -29.61 -34.94 3.00
N VAL A 24 -29.20 -35.67 4.05
CA VAL A 24 -28.13 -35.25 4.95
C VAL A 24 -26.79 -35.15 4.22
N MET A 25 -26.48 -36.11 3.32
CA MET A 25 -25.29 -36.07 2.48
C MET A 25 -25.29 -34.84 1.55
N ALA A 26 -26.42 -34.50 0.94
CA ALA A 26 -26.56 -33.34 0.07
C ALA A 26 -26.35 -32.02 0.83
N ILE A 27 -26.89 -31.89 2.05
CA ILE A 27 -26.62 -30.73 2.93
C ILE A 27 -25.14 -30.66 3.30
N GLY A 28 -24.51 -31.80 3.60
CA GLY A 28 -23.06 -31.88 3.87
C GLY A 28 -22.20 -31.44 2.68
N LEU A 29 -22.52 -31.89 1.47
CA LEU A 29 -21.81 -31.48 0.25
C LEU A 29 -22.03 -30.00 -0.07
N LEU A 30 -23.24 -29.47 0.15
CA LEU A 30 -23.54 -28.05 -0.01
C LEU A 30 -22.69 -27.18 0.94
N SER A 31 -22.52 -27.61 2.20
CA SER A 31 -21.72 -26.86 3.20
C SER A 31 -20.21 -26.88 2.90
N VAL A 32 -19.70 -27.95 2.30
CA VAL A 32 -18.30 -27.99 1.82
C VAL A 32 -18.13 -27.09 0.58
N LEU A 33 -19.11 -27.07 -0.33
CA LEU A 33 -19.02 -26.30 -1.58
C LEU A 33 -18.97 -24.78 -1.32
N THR A 34 -19.65 -24.27 -0.28
CA THR A 34 -19.58 -22.85 0.09
C THR A 34 -18.26 -22.44 0.75
N LEU A 35 -17.45 -23.39 1.23
CA LEU A 35 -16.12 -23.09 1.78
C LEU A 35 -15.06 -22.87 0.68
N PHE A 36 -15.21 -23.42 -0.52
CA PHE A 36 -14.20 -23.27 -1.58
C PHE A 36 -13.95 -21.81 -2.01
N PRO A 37 -14.97 -20.95 -2.27
CA PRO A 37 -14.72 -19.55 -2.60
C PRO A 37 -14.02 -18.77 -1.46
N LEU A 38 -14.34 -19.11 -0.21
CA LEU A 38 -13.72 -18.49 0.96
C LEU A 38 -12.25 -18.91 1.11
N ALA A 39 -11.94 -20.19 0.88
CA ALA A 39 -10.58 -20.72 0.88
C ALA A 39 -9.75 -20.11 -0.26
N ALA A 40 -10.28 -20.06 -1.49
CA ALA A 40 -9.63 -19.44 -2.63
C ALA A 40 -9.26 -17.98 -2.37
N ARG A 41 -10.18 -17.19 -1.79
CA ARG A 41 -9.91 -15.78 -1.42
C ARG A 41 -8.82 -15.64 -0.36
N LYS A 42 -8.70 -16.59 0.58
CA LYS A 42 -7.60 -16.60 1.56
C LYS A 42 -6.25 -16.92 0.91
N ILE A 43 -6.21 -17.88 -0.03
CA ILE A 43 -5.00 -18.26 -0.77
C ILE A 43 -4.48 -17.09 -1.64
N VAL A 44 -5.36 -16.38 -2.35
CA VAL A 44 -4.96 -15.19 -3.13
C VAL A 44 -4.34 -14.13 -2.22
N ARG A 45 -4.94 -13.86 -1.06
CA ARG A 45 -4.40 -12.91 -0.08
C ARG A 45 -3.07 -13.35 0.53
N SER A 46 -2.86 -14.64 0.83
CA SER A 46 -1.55 -15.09 1.33
C SER A 46 -0.48 -14.94 0.26
N ILE A 47 -0.76 -15.29 -1.01
CA ILE A 47 0.18 -15.11 -2.13
C ILE A 47 0.54 -13.62 -2.31
N ASP A 48 -0.45 -12.73 -2.27
CA ASP A 48 -0.21 -11.29 -2.41
C ASP A 48 0.61 -10.72 -1.24
N ASN A 49 0.37 -11.19 -0.01
CA ASN A 49 1.15 -10.84 1.17
C ASN A 49 2.59 -11.38 1.13
N ASP A 50 2.77 -12.64 0.73
CA ASP A 50 4.09 -13.27 0.58
C ASP A 50 4.95 -12.51 -0.44
N ARG A 51 4.32 -12.08 -1.56
CA ARG A 51 4.96 -11.25 -2.59
C ARG A 51 5.31 -9.86 -2.08
N ALA A 52 4.44 -9.22 -1.29
CA ALA A 52 4.75 -7.95 -0.65
C ALA A 52 5.94 -8.09 0.32
N ALA A 53 5.98 -9.15 1.13
CA ALA A 53 7.09 -9.42 2.04
C ALA A 53 8.42 -9.69 1.32
N LEU A 54 8.41 -10.48 0.23
CA LEU A 54 9.58 -10.69 -0.63
C LEU A 54 10.06 -9.38 -1.28
N MET A 55 9.12 -8.56 -1.78
CA MET A 55 9.44 -7.26 -2.33
C MET A 55 10.04 -6.33 -1.27
N ALA A 56 9.55 -6.37 -0.02
CA ALA A 56 10.10 -5.61 1.08
C ALA A 56 11.56 -5.98 1.38
N ALA A 57 11.89 -7.28 1.40
CA ALA A 57 13.24 -7.77 1.61
C ALA A 57 14.21 -7.36 0.47
N ASN A 58 13.76 -7.45 -0.78
CA ASN A 58 14.56 -7.03 -1.94
C ASN A 58 14.80 -5.52 -1.98
N ALA A 59 13.78 -4.74 -1.62
CA ALA A 59 13.85 -3.29 -1.54
C ALA A 59 14.83 -2.84 -0.44
N ASP A 60 14.78 -3.43 0.75
CA ASP A 60 15.71 -3.16 1.87
C ASP A 60 17.18 -3.43 1.51
N GLY A 61 17.46 -4.54 0.82
CA GLY A 61 18.79 -4.80 0.27
C GLY A 61 19.22 -3.73 -0.74
N SER A 62 18.30 -3.28 -1.59
CA SER A 62 18.56 -2.24 -2.59
C SER A 62 18.77 -0.85 -1.96
N GLU A 63 18.02 -0.50 -0.91
CA GLU A 63 18.18 0.73 -0.12
C GLU A 63 19.59 0.81 0.47
N THR A 64 20.06 -0.30 1.04
CA THR A 64 21.37 -0.45 1.67
C THR A 64 22.50 -0.33 0.64
N ILE A 65 22.39 -1.03 -0.50
CA ILE A 65 23.39 -1.01 -1.57
C ILE A 65 23.49 0.38 -2.24
N LEU A 66 22.38 1.10 -2.36
CA LEU A 66 22.33 2.42 -2.96
C LEU A 66 22.64 3.57 -1.99
N GLY A 67 22.73 3.30 -0.69
CA GLY A 67 23.04 4.31 0.31
C GLY A 67 21.95 5.37 0.49
N PHE A 68 20.71 5.12 0.07
CA PHE A 68 19.62 6.11 0.12
C PHE A 68 19.44 6.68 1.53
N ARG A 69 19.46 5.82 2.57
CA ARG A 69 19.39 6.22 3.97
C ARG A 69 20.49 7.21 4.33
N SER A 70 21.75 6.89 4.01
CA SER A 70 22.90 7.76 4.30
C SER A 70 22.81 9.09 3.53
N SER A 71 22.28 9.10 2.32
CA SER A 71 22.07 10.33 1.54
C SER A 71 20.98 11.22 2.16
N VAL A 72 19.87 10.64 2.61
CA VAL A 72 18.80 11.36 3.32
C VAL A 72 19.26 11.83 4.70
N GLN A 73 20.06 11.03 5.41
CA GLN A 73 20.70 11.38 6.68
C GLN A 73 21.66 12.56 6.51
N ASN A 74 22.50 12.56 5.46
CA ASN A 74 23.38 13.68 5.10
C ASN A 74 22.60 14.94 4.71
N TYR A 75 21.46 14.80 4.04
CA TYR A 75 20.56 15.92 3.78
C TYR A 75 20.00 16.51 5.09
N PHE A 76 19.61 15.66 6.03
CA PHE A 76 19.08 16.03 7.34
C PHE A 76 20.14 16.61 8.30
N SER A 77 21.39 16.15 8.25
CA SER A 77 22.47 16.64 9.11
C SER A 77 22.98 18.03 8.69
N ASN A 78 22.84 18.37 7.40
CA ASN A 78 23.20 19.68 6.89
C ASN A 78 22.19 20.76 7.32
N ALA A 79 22.50 21.46 8.42
CA ALA A 79 21.67 22.51 9.01
C ALA A 79 21.37 23.71 8.08
N ALA A 80 22.08 23.87 6.96
CA ALA A 80 21.74 24.87 5.95
C ALA A 80 20.45 24.50 5.18
N ASN A 81 20.22 23.20 4.93
CA ASN A 81 19.04 22.71 4.22
C ASN A 81 17.75 22.82 5.05
N LEU A 82 17.88 22.86 6.39
CA LEU A 82 16.76 23.03 7.33
C LEU A 82 16.35 24.50 7.56
N ARG A 83 17.03 25.46 6.91
CA ARG A 83 16.94 26.90 7.21
C ARG A 83 16.24 27.75 6.15
N THR A 84 15.44 27.17 5.26
CA THR A 84 14.60 27.97 4.35
C THR A 84 13.55 28.75 5.16
N PRO A 85 13.53 30.09 5.11
CA PRO A 85 12.87 30.91 6.14
C PRO A 85 11.33 30.87 6.15
N ALA A 86 10.69 30.24 5.17
CA ALA A 86 9.23 30.08 5.10
C ALA A 86 8.72 28.76 5.72
N VAL A 87 9.57 27.74 5.86
CA VAL A 87 9.20 26.44 6.45
C VAL A 87 10.35 25.99 7.33
N ARG A 88 10.20 26.11 8.65
CA ARG A 88 11.03 25.33 9.56
C ARG A 88 10.69 23.86 9.30
N LEU A 89 11.56 23.17 8.56
CA LEU A 89 11.59 21.71 8.55
C LEU A 89 12.01 21.28 9.95
N LEU A 90 11.00 21.08 10.81
CA LEU A 90 11.20 20.66 12.19
C LEU A 90 11.95 19.31 12.20
N PRO A 91 12.70 18.99 13.27
CA PRO A 91 13.50 17.76 13.38
C PRO A 91 12.71 16.44 13.26
N SER A 92 11.43 16.47 12.96
CA SER A 92 10.50 15.34 12.88
C SER A 92 9.71 15.30 11.56
N GLY A 93 10.11 16.04 10.52
CA GLY A 93 9.51 15.95 9.17
C GLY A 93 9.53 14.52 8.58
N VAL A 94 8.64 14.25 7.61
CA VAL A 94 8.76 13.06 6.74
C VAL A 94 9.37 13.50 5.42
N VAL A 95 10.35 12.76 4.92
CA VAL A 95 10.78 12.81 3.53
C VAL A 95 10.24 11.56 2.85
N HIS A 96 9.32 11.75 1.91
CA HIS A 96 8.96 10.69 0.99
C HIS A 96 10.00 10.60 -0.12
N PHE A 97 10.34 9.38 -0.51
CA PHE A 97 11.32 9.07 -1.53
C PHE A 97 10.82 7.91 -2.38
N ASP A 98 10.59 8.17 -3.66
CA ASP A 98 10.18 7.15 -4.63
C ASP A 98 11.30 6.95 -5.66
N PRO A 99 11.88 5.75 -5.77
CA PRO A 99 12.94 5.48 -6.75
C PRO A 99 12.42 5.29 -8.18
N ILE A 100 11.10 5.19 -8.39
CA ILE A 100 10.45 5.02 -9.71
C ILE A 100 9.53 6.21 -10.03
N GLY A 101 9.16 7.05 -9.07
CA GLY A 101 8.37 8.27 -9.28
C GLY A 101 9.26 9.49 -9.55
N ASP A 102 9.11 10.13 -10.72
CA ASP A 102 9.68 11.47 -10.91
C ASP A 102 8.76 12.53 -10.28
N TYR A 103 9.24 13.18 -9.21
CA TYR A 103 8.56 14.29 -8.54
C TYR A 103 8.82 15.63 -9.23
N GLY A 104 8.61 15.68 -10.55
CA GLY A 104 8.51 16.95 -11.27
C GLY A 104 7.19 17.65 -10.93
N GLY A 105 7.14 18.34 -9.78
CA GLY A 105 5.94 19.02 -9.34
C GLY A 105 6.00 19.37 -7.87
N ALA A 106 6.36 20.62 -7.54
CA ALA A 106 6.53 21.05 -6.17
C ALA A 106 5.18 21.15 -5.42
N GLN A 107 4.87 20.20 -4.54
CA GLN A 107 4.07 20.40 -3.32
C GLN A 107 4.38 19.35 -2.23
N LEU A 108 5.53 19.47 -1.54
CA LEU A 108 5.62 19.69 -0.08
C LEU A 108 7.11 19.76 0.39
N TYR A 109 7.81 20.83 0.03
CA TYR A 109 9.09 21.30 0.62
C TYR A 109 10.11 20.27 1.13
N VAL A 110 10.58 19.38 0.25
CA VAL A 110 12.00 19.45 -0.10
C VAL A 110 12.09 19.64 -1.61
N ASN A 111 12.81 20.67 -2.05
CA ASN A 111 12.99 20.94 -3.47
C ASN A 111 14.08 19.99 -3.99
N PHE A 112 13.69 18.82 -4.53
CA PHE A 112 14.63 17.80 -5.01
C PHE A 112 15.56 18.27 -6.14
N THR A 113 15.32 19.45 -6.71
CA THR A 113 16.27 20.18 -7.56
C THR A 113 17.62 20.46 -6.87
N THR A 114 17.71 20.45 -5.53
CA THR A 114 19.00 20.48 -4.78
C THR A 114 19.48 19.13 -4.26
N PHE A 115 18.75 18.04 -4.50
CA PHE A 115 19.28 16.65 -4.48
C PHE A 115 20.02 16.32 -5.80
N GLY A 116 20.46 17.35 -6.54
CA GLY A 116 20.86 17.27 -7.94
C GLY A 116 21.90 16.19 -8.23
N SER A 117 21.55 15.30 -9.17
CA SER A 117 22.41 14.45 -10.01
C SER A 117 23.55 13.62 -9.37
N SER A 118 23.65 13.60 -8.04
CA SER A 118 24.85 13.14 -7.32
C SER A 118 24.58 12.05 -6.26
N ILE A 119 23.31 11.79 -5.94
CA ILE A 119 22.90 10.82 -4.91
C ILE A 119 22.38 9.50 -5.51
N ILE A 120 21.77 9.56 -6.70
CA ILE A 120 21.51 8.36 -7.48
C ILE A 120 22.76 8.17 -8.37
N PRO A 121 23.61 7.14 -8.17
CA PRO A 121 24.65 6.83 -9.15
C PRO A 121 24.00 6.62 -10.53
N SER A 122 24.73 6.82 -11.63
CA SER A 122 24.16 6.83 -12.99
C SER A 122 23.67 5.44 -13.45
N ILE A 123 22.59 4.98 -12.84
CA ILE A 123 21.91 3.72 -13.08
C ILE A 123 20.90 3.97 -14.17
N GLN A 124 20.94 3.14 -15.22
CA GLN A 124 19.95 3.18 -16.27
C GLN A 124 18.56 2.95 -15.66
N TRP A 125 17.59 3.80 -15.99
CA TRP A 125 16.21 3.74 -15.49
C TRP A 125 15.62 2.32 -15.40
N LYS A 126 15.87 1.52 -16.44
CA LYS A 126 15.45 0.10 -16.53
C LYS A 126 15.90 -0.74 -15.33
N LYS A 127 17.10 -0.50 -14.78
CA LYS A 127 17.62 -1.20 -13.60
C LYS A 127 16.99 -0.70 -12.29
N LEU A 128 16.68 0.59 -12.16
CA LEU A 128 15.94 1.10 -10.99
C LEU A 128 14.54 0.50 -10.95
N VAL A 129 13.84 0.51 -12.09
CA VAL A 129 12.55 -0.19 -12.24
C VAL A 129 12.70 -1.66 -11.85
N GLU A 130 13.69 -2.37 -12.40
CA GLU A 130 13.94 -3.78 -12.09
C GLU A 130 14.22 -4.08 -10.61
N TRP A 131 14.82 -3.15 -9.86
CA TRP A 131 15.14 -3.34 -8.44
C TRP A 131 13.97 -2.96 -7.51
N PHE A 132 13.12 -2.03 -7.95
CA PHE A 132 12.01 -1.51 -7.15
C PHE A 132 10.62 -1.92 -7.63
N THR A 133 10.51 -2.82 -8.61
CA THR A 133 9.29 -3.56 -8.95
C THR A 133 9.45 -5.08 -8.75
N SER A 134 8.31 -5.78 -8.59
CA SER A 134 8.28 -7.23 -8.42
C SER A 134 8.86 -7.98 -9.62
N GLN A 135 9.86 -8.82 -9.39
CA GLN A 135 10.53 -9.57 -10.46
C GLN A 135 9.80 -10.86 -10.90
N ASP A 136 8.98 -11.44 -10.01
CA ASP A 136 8.50 -12.83 -10.10
C ASP A 136 7.18 -13.03 -10.86
N GLU A 137 6.71 -12.01 -11.59
CA GLU A 137 5.52 -12.14 -12.43
C GLU A 137 5.89 -12.42 -13.88
N ILE A 138 5.92 -13.72 -14.20
CA ILE A 138 5.79 -14.20 -15.58
C ILE A 138 4.37 -13.88 -16.05
N GLN A 139 4.24 -12.94 -16.98
CA GLN A 139 2.98 -12.70 -17.66
C GLN A 139 2.73 -13.82 -18.67
N PHE A 140 1.57 -14.48 -18.55
CA PHE A 140 1.13 -15.49 -19.49
C PHE A 140 0.14 -14.87 -20.47
N GLN A 141 0.33 -15.15 -21.75
CA GLN A 141 -0.61 -14.82 -22.81
C GLN A 141 -1.93 -15.61 -22.57
N PRO A 142 -3.07 -15.18 -23.15
CA PRO A 142 -4.38 -15.82 -22.92
C PRO A 142 -4.43 -17.34 -23.19
N TRP A 143 -3.49 -17.87 -23.97
CA TRP A 143 -3.33 -19.29 -24.30
C TRP A 143 -2.31 -20.03 -23.40
N GLY A 144 -1.89 -19.44 -22.27
CA GLY A 144 -1.06 -20.10 -21.25
C GLY A 144 0.43 -20.20 -21.56
N VAL A 145 0.92 -19.51 -22.60
CA VAL A 145 2.35 -19.42 -22.94
C VAL A 145 2.95 -18.15 -22.32
N PRO A 146 4.15 -18.19 -21.73
CA PRO A 146 4.80 -16.99 -21.20
C PRO A 146 5.06 -15.96 -22.32
N GLU A 147 4.84 -14.68 -22.04
CA GLU A 147 5.03 -13.62 -23.02
C GLU A 147 6.50 -13.50 -23.46
N ILE A 148 6.71 -13.51 -24.79
CA ILE A 148 8.06 -13.45 -25.37
C ILE A 148 8.64 -12.05 -25.13
N GLY A 149 9.68 -12.00 -24.28
CA GLY A 149 10.27 -10.76 -23.81
C GLY A 149 9.73 -10.37 -22.44
N PHE A 150 10.04 -11.20 -21.43
CA PHE A 150 9.64 -11.07 -20.02
C PHE A 150 9.57 -9.61 -19.54
N ARG A 151 8.39 -9.01 -19.60
CA ARG A 151 8.06 -7.82 -18.82
C ARG A 151 7.85 -8.31 -17.39
N LYS A 152 8.87 -8.13 -16.53
CA LYS A 152 8.74 -8.30 -15.07
C LYS A 152 7.47 -7.56 -14.64
N GLY A 153 6.49 -8.28 -14.11
CA GLY A 153 5.19 -7.69 -13.84
C GLY A 153 5.30 -6.57 -12.82
N ASN A 154 5.05 -5.33 -13.27
CA ASN A 154 5.08 -4.11 -12.45
C ASN A 154 3.87 -4.01 -11.52
N ARG A 155 3.40 -5.16 -11.00
CA ARG A 155 2.26 -5.23 -10.10
C ARG A 155 2.60 -4.64 -8.76
N TYR A 156 3.77 -4.92 -8.21
CA TYR A 156 4.25 -4.27 -7.00
C TYR A 156 5.34 -3.27 -7.33
N SER A 157 5.32 -2.12 -6.64
CA SER A 157 6.39 -1.13 -6.63
C SER A 157 6.60 -0.61 -5.21
N VAL A 158 7.81 -0.14 -4.89
CA VAL A 158 8.17 0.29 -3.54
C VAL A 158 8.61 1.75 -3.50
N SER A 159 8.23 2.45 -2.43
CA SER A 159 8.81 3.74 -2.03
C SER A 159 9.13 3.74 -0.53
N TYR A 160 9.74 4.82 -0.05
CA TYR A 160 10.23 4.96 1.31
C TYR A 160 9.72 6.27 1.93
N LEU A 161 9.42 6.22 3.22
CA LEU A 161 9.21 7.38 4.07
C LEU A 161 10.32 7.38 5.11
N TYR A 162 11.22 8.35 5.02
CA TYR A 162 12.24 8.60 6.02
C TYR A 162 11.76 9.64 7.02
N ARG A 163 11.95 9.35 8.30
CA ARG A 163 11.68 10.24 9.43
C ARG A 163 12.90 10.28 10.31
N ARG A 164 13.34 11.46 10.75
CA ARG A 164 14.30 11.52 11.87
C ARG A 164 13.61 11.08 13.15
N ASN A 165 14.25 10.18 13.88
CA ASN A 165 13.77 9.72 15.18
C ASN A 165 13.69 10.90 16.17
N ALA A 166 12.49 11.17 16.70
CA ALA A 166 12.27 12.26 17.64
C ALA A 166 12.74 11.95 19.08
N LEU A 167 13.00 10.66 19.40
CA LEU A 167 13.34 10.18 20.74
C LEU A 167 14.79 9.66 20.86
N GLY A 168 15.52 9.55 19.74
CA GLY A 168 16.88 9.00 19.69
C GLY A 168 17.92 10.01 19.23
N ASP A 169 19.07 9.51 18.76
CA ASP A 169 20.07 10.38 18.13
C ASP A 169 19.46 11.07 16.90
N SER A 170 19.75 12.37 16.78
CA SER A 170 19.38 13.23 15.67
C SER A 170 19.89 12.75 14.30
N ASN A 171 20.87 11.84 14.27
CA ASN A 171 21.33 11.16 13.06
C ASN A 171 20.49 9.92 12.71
N SER A 172 19.76 9.32 13.65
CA SER A 172 19.04 8.06 13.43
C SER A 172 17.75 8.28 12.63
N LEU A 173 17.56 7.45 11.60
CA LEU A 173 16.40 7.50 10.71
C LEU A 173 15.48 6.30 10.94
N ASP A 174 14.25 6.63 11.26
CA ASP A 174 13.10 5.74 11.18
C ASP A 174 12.66 5.64 9.72
N THR A 175 12.50 4.42 9.22
CA THR A 175 12.23 4.14 7.80
C THR A 175 10.97 3.30 7.66
N VAL A 176 9.94 3.85 7.03
CA VAL A 176 8.73 3.12 6.68
C VAL A 176 8.72 2.85 5.18
N MET A 177 8.63 1.59 4.80
CA MET A 177 8.54 1.17 3.41
C MET A 177 7.08 1.06 2.98
N LEU A 178 6.74 1.62 1.81
CA LEU A 178 5.40 1.60 1.23
C LEU A 178 5.39 0.71 0.00
N ILE A 179 4.50 -0.28 -0.04
CA ILE A 179 4.34 -1.18 -1.19
C ILE A 179 3.03 -0.85 -1.89
N TYR A 180 3.10 -0.51 -3.17
CA TYR A 180 1.93 -0.19 -4.00
C TYR A 180 1.58 -1.35 -4.91
N THR A 181 0.29 -1.61 -5.10
CA THR A 181 -0.22 -2.59 -6.08
C THR A 181 -0.85 -1.90 -7.30
N GLY A 182 -0.51 -2.33 -8.51
CA GLY A 182 -1.10 -1.85 -9.77
C GLY A 182 -0.75 -0.39 -10.13
N ARG A 183 0.30 0.17 -9.52
CA ARG A 183 0.75 1.54 -9.77
C ARG A 183 1.40 1.66 -11.15
N PRO A 184 1.01 2.63 -12.01
CA PRO A 184 1.73 2.93 -13.23
C PRO A 184 3.20 3.28 -12.95
N ILE A 185 4.12 2.65 -13.67
CA ILE A 185 5.56 2.94 -13.63
C ILE A 185 6.07 3.60 -14.90
N GLU A 186 5.30 3.51 -16.00
CA GLU A 186 5.61 4.17 -17.27
C GLU A 186 5.07 5.60 -17.20
N PHE A 187 5.80 6.47 -16.48
CA PHE A 187 5.60 7.91 -16.58
C PHE A 187 5.98 8.33 -18.00
N GLY A 188 4.97 8.58 -18.84
CA GLY A 188 5.19 9.05 -20.20
C GLY A 188 5.98 10.37 -20.17
N ASN A 189 6.99 10.50 -21.04
CA ASN A 189 7.95 11.63 -21.13
C ASN A 189 7.34 13.04 -21.24
N THR A 190 6.01 13.18 -21.24
CA THR A 190 5.25 14.41 -21.48
C THR A 190 4.24 14.74 -20.38
N ALA A 191 4.09 13.88 -19.36
CA ALA A 191 3.13 14.11 -18.27
C ALA A 191 3.80 13.90 -16.91
N LEU A 192 4.15 15.02 -16.29
CA LEU A 192 4.40 15.12 -14.86
C LEU A 192 3.08 14.86 -14.11
N VAL A 193 2.72 13.58 -13.96
CA VAL A 193 1.60 13.15 -13.12
C VAL A 193 2.16 12.96 -11.72
N PRO A 194 2.01 13.93 -10.79
CA PRO A 194 2.52 13.77 -9.44
C PRO A 194 1.84 12.57 -8.81
N LEU A 195 2.65 11.67 -8.23
CA LEU A 195 2.14 10.66 -7.30
C LEU A 195 1.43 11.41 -6.16
N SER A 196 0.11 11.28 -6.11
CA SER A 196 -0.79 12.24 -5.46
C SER A 196 -0.83 12.10 -3.94
N MET A 197 0.30 12.37 -3.29
CA MET A 197 0.37 12.67 -1.85
C MET A 197 -0.23 14.05 -1.60
N PHE A 198 -1.56 14.16 -1.75
CA PHE A 198 -2.27 15.39 -1.49
C PHE A 198 -2.35 15.65 0.02
N SER A 199 -1.84 16.81 0.45
CA SER A 199 -1.80 17.23 1.85
C SER A 199 -2.67 18.48 2.02
N SER A 200 -3.85 18.33 2.62
CA SER A 200 -4.67 19.46 3.09
C SER A 200 -4.57 19.61 4.62
N ASN A 201 -4.69 20.86 5.08
CA ASN A 201 -4.98 21.14 6.49
C ASN A 201 -6.46 20.80 6.73
N LEU A 202 -6.77 20.03 7.77
CA LEU A 202 -8.10 19.43 7.98
C LEU A 202 -8.99 20.24 8.94
N ASP A 203 -8.89 21.58 8.91
CA ASP A 203 -9.92 22.45 9.50
C ASP A 203 -11.18 22.41 8.63
N GLY A 204 -11.90 21.28 8.74
CA GLY A 204 -12.93 20.85 7.80
C GLY A 204 -12.32 20.09 6.62
N ILE A 205 -12.63 18.80 6.50
CA ILE A 205 -12.21 17.95 5.38
C ILE A 205 -12.86 18.48 4.09
N THR A 206 -12.14 19.37 3.41
CA THR A 206 -12.46 19.85 2.07
C THR A 206 -11.62 19.01 1.10
N VAL A 207 -12.18 17.87 0.66
CA VAL A 207 -11.62 17.18 -0.50
C VAL A 207 -11.82 18.11 -1.69
N LEU A 208 -10.74 18.47 -2.38
CA LEU A 208 -10.83 19.24 -3.62
C LEU A 208 -11.54 18.38 -4.66
N ASP A 209 -12.80 18.71 -4.91
CA ASP A 209 -13.55 18.25 -6.06
C ASP A 209 -12.77 18.60 -7.35
N PRO A 210 -12.46 17.63 -8.23
CA PRO A 210 -11.84 17.92 -9.52
C PRO A 210 -12.73 18.82 -10.42
N GLY A 211 -14.00 19.03 -10.06
CA GLY A 211 -14.94 19.89 -10.77
C GLY A 211 -14.74 21.41 -10.61
N THR A 212 -14.08 21.93 -9.56
CA THR A 212 -14.06 23.39 -9.30
C THR A 212 -12.71 24.01 -8.89
N GLY A 213 -11.94 24.46 -9.91
CA GLY A 213 -11.04 25.61 -9.80
C GLY A 213 -9.55 25.33 -9.56
N GLY A 214 -9.17 24.14 -9.12
CA GLY A 214 -7.78 23.68 -9.14
C GLY A 214 -7.55 22.73 -10.31
N SER A 215 -6.67 23.09 -11.25
CA SER A 215 -6.39 22.30 -12.46
C SER A 215 -5.60 21.02 -12.17
N ALA A 216 -6.21 20.06 -11.47
CA ALA A 216 -5.75 18.68 -11.48
C ALA A 216 -5.86 18.15 -12.92
N SER A 217 -4.73 17.83 -13.54
CA SER A 217 -4.70 17.33 -14.92
C SER A 217 -5.46 16.01 -15.01
N SER A 218 -6.59 16.01 -15.71
CA SER A 218 -7.56 14.92 -15.86
C SER A 218 -7.08 13.72 -16.69
N SER A 219 -5.76 13.50 -16.76
CA SER A 219 -5.13 12.36 -17.43
C SER A 219 -4.87 11.16 -16.51
N GLY A 220 -5.02 11.33 -15.19
CA GLY A 220 -5.09 10.21 -14.26
C GLY A 220 -6.45 9.50 -14.34
N PRO A 221 -6.55 8.18 -14.12
CA PRO A 221 -7.83 7.51 -14.00
C PRO A 221 -8.66 8.15 -12.88
N ASP A 222 -9.96 8.34 -13.11
CA ASP A 222 -10.85 9.07 -12.23
C ASP A 222 -10.95 8.42 -10.85
N ARG A 223 -10.71 9.22 -9.81
CA ARG A 223 -10.08 8.71 -8.59
C ARG A 223 -10.70 9.24 -7.33
N VAL A 224 -11.75 8.53 -6.97
CA VAL A 224 -12.55 8.77 -5.78
C VAL A 224 -11.88 8.11 -4.58
N LEU A 225 -11.69 8.89 -3.50
CA LEU A 225 -11.40 8.37 -2.16
C LEU A 225 -12.43 7.29 -1.82
N GLY A 226 -11.98 6.04 -1.70
CA GLY A 226 -12.85 4.87 -1.63
C GLY A 226 -12.51 3.90 -0.52
N ARG A 227 -13.36 2.89 -0.35
CA ARG A 227 -13.15 1.81 0.61
C ARG A 227 -11.84 1.05 0.32
N ASN A 228 -11.11 0.73 1.39
CA ASN A 228 -9.78 0.16 1.46
C ASN A 228 -8.64 1.10 0.97
N SER A 229 -8.91 2.37 0.66
CA SER A 229 -7.84 3.36 0.49
C SER A 229 -7.12 3.59 1.81
N TRP A 230 -5.86 4.03 1.73
CA TRP A 230 -5.03 4.30 2.89
C TRP A 230 -4.79 5.79 3.07
N ILE A 231 -4.86 6.22 4.33
CA ILE A 231 -4.60 7.60 4.73
C ILE A 231 -3.48 7.60 5.77
N MET A 232 -2.45 8.39 5.49
CA MET A 232 -1.33 8.64 6.38
C MET A 232 -1.63 9.86 7.25
N ASP A 233 -1.63 9.67 8.56
CA ASP A 233 -1.67 10.76 9.54
C ASP A 233 -0.41 11.64 9.41
N GLN A 234 -0.60 12.95 9.37
CA GLN A 234 0.47 13.95 9.43
C GLN A 234 0.16 15.05 10.46
N SER A 235 -0.71 14.76 11.42
CA SER A 235 -1.24 15.74 12.39
C SER A 235 -0.14 16.41 13.20
N LEU A 236 -0.32 17.71 13.41
CA LEU A 236 0.62 18.59 14.11
C LEU A 236 0.12 18.93 15.52
N ASP A 237 1.03 19.14 16.47
CA ASP A 237 0.72 19.66 17.80
C ASP A 237 0.46 21.18 17.74
N SER A 238 0.14 21.77 18.90
CA SER A 238 -0.01 23.22 19.07
C SER A 238 1.25 24.04 18.75
N ASN A 239 2.42 23.40 18.62
CA ASN A 239 3.69 24.02 18.25
C ASN A 239 4.06 23.78 16.76
N GLY A 240 3.20 23.08 16.00
CA GLY A 240 3.45 22.71 14.60
C GLY A 240 4.33 21.47 14.40
N ASN A 241 4.71 20.75 15.46
CA ASN A 241 5.48 19.50 15.35
C ASN A 241 4.55 18.35 14.92
N PRO A 242 4.90 17.51 13.92
CA PRO A 242 4.14 16.31 13.63
C PRO A 242 4.20 15.32 14.81
N VAL A 243 3.02 14.99 15.35
CA VAL A 243 2.87 14.24 16.61
C VAL A 243 2.64 12.76 16.35
N TRP A 244 1.74 12.45 15.42
CA TRP A 244 1.34 11.08 15.09
C TRP A 244 1.45 10.84 13.58
N LYS A 245 1.95 9.65 13.24
CA LYS A 245 2.08 9.13 11.88
C LYS A 245 1.66 7.68 11.92
N LYS A 246 0.37 7.45 11.74
CA LYS A 246 -0.25 6.13 11.61
C LYS A 246 -0.89 6.05 10.23
N PHE A 247 -0.89 4.86 9.65
CA PHE A 247 -1.71 4.55 8.48
C PHE A 247 -3.09 4.08 8.96
N TYR A 248 -4.15 4.66 8.40
CA TYR A 248 -5.53 4.23 8.62
C TYR A 248 -6.08 3.72 7.30
N GLN A 249 -6.78 2.58 7.34
CA GLN A 249 -7.48 2.04 6.18
C GLN A 249 -8.94 2.50 6.23
N VAL A 250 -9.41 3.10 5.15
CA VAL A 250 -10.78 3.61 5.04
C VAL A 250 -11.76 2.44 4.88
N GLN A 251 -12.64 2.21 5.85
CA GLN A 251 -13.68 1.18 5.80
C GLN A 251 -14.92 1.64 5.03
N SER A 252 -15.30 2.90 5.14
CA SER A 252 -16.36 3.50 4.33
C SER A 252 -16.16 5.00 4.16
N THR A 253 -16.73 5.51 3.07
CA THR A 253 -16.71 6.91 2.64
C THR A 253 -18.14 7.36 2.40
N GLU A 254 -18.57 8.43 3.04
CA GLU A 254 -19.91 8.99 2.88
C GLU A 254 -19.80 10.49 2.59
N ILE A 255 -20.46 10.96 1.52
CA ILE A 255 -20.49 12.39 1.18
C ILE A 255 -21.58 13.03 2.03
N THR A 256 -21.19 13.80 3.06
CA THR A 256 -22.12 14.42 4.01
C THR A 256 -22.54 15.84 3.62
N GLY A 257 -21.91 16.42 2.59
CA GLY A 257 -22.24 17.74 2.06
C GLY A 257 -21.41 18.06 0.81
N LEU A 258 -21.67 19.22 0.20
CA LEU A 258 -21.12 19.59 -1.12
C LEU A 258 -19.60 19.47 -1.25
N ASN A 259 -18.85 19.68 -0.15
CA ASN A 259 -17.39 19.51 -0.10
C ASN A 259 -16.94 18.73 1.15
N GLN A 260 -17.80 17.86 1.70
CA GLN A 260 -17.50 17.12 2.94
C GLN A 260 -17.61 15.62 2.74
N VAL A 261 -16.54 14.90 3.09
CA VAL A 261 -16.49 13.45 3.09
C VAL A 261 -16.26 12.96 4.52
N SER A 262 -17.23 12.25 5.06
CA SER A 262 -17.09 11.46 6.28
C SER A 262 -16.32 10.16 5.96
N LEU A 263 -15.31 9.88 6.76
CA LEU A 263 -14.43 8.73 6.62
C LEU A 263 -14.54 7.89 7.89
N VAL A 264 -14.88 6.60 7.72
CA VAL A 264 -14.80 5.62 8.81
C VAL A 264 -13.52 4.82 8.62
N PHE A 265 -12.66 4.81 9.62
CA PHE A 265 -11.39 4.08 9.60
C PHE A 265 -11.52 2.66 10.17
N ASP A 266 -10.52 1.82 9.91
CA ASP A 266 -10.35 0.48 10.47
C ASP A 266 -10.16 0.50 12.00
N ARG A 267 -9.66 1.62 12.51
CA ARG A 267 -9.41 1.88 13.93
C ARG A 267 -9.62 3.36 14.24
N ASN A 268 -10.11 3.67 15.44
CA ASN A 268 -10.20 5.05 15.90
C ASN A 268 -8.78 5.66 15.99
N PRO A 269 -8.57 6.90 15.54
CA PRO A 269 -7.30 7.59 15.73
C PRO A 269 -7.15 7.99 17.20
N ASP A 270 -5.91 7.94 17.73
CA ASP A 270 -5.63 8.28 19.14
C ASP A 270 -5.92 9.76 19.45
N GLN A 271 -5.86 10.62 18.43
CA GLN A 271 -6.08 12.06 18.48
C GLN A 271 -6.85 12.53 17.22
N PRO A 272 -7.52 13.69 17.24
CA PRO A 272 -8.13 14.26 16.05
C PRO A 272 -7.11 14.45 14.92
N ILE A 273 -7.42 13.97 13.72
CA ILE A 273 -6.52 14.09 12.58
C ILE A 273 -6.60 15.52 12.03
N THR A 274 -5.58 16.35 12.29
CA THR A 274 -5.50 17.76 11.86
C THR A 274 -4.85 17.93 10.49
N LYS A 275 -4.09 16.94 10.04
CA LYS A 275 -3.50 16.88 8.71
C LYS A 275 -3.35 15.44 8.27
N ALA A 276 -3.67 15.15 7.02
CA ALA A 276 -3.48 13.82 6.47
C ALA A 276 -3.00 13.86 5.01
N VAL A 277 -2.40 12.76 4.58
CA VAL A 277 -2.08 12.50 3.18
C VAL A 277 -2.76 11.22 2.73
N TRP A 278 -3.51 11.30 1.64
CA TRP A 278 -4.02 10.12 0.96
C TRP A 278 -2.88 9.41 0.23
N VAL A 279 -2.75 8.09 0.42
CA VAL A 279 -1.75 7.24 -0.21
C VAL A 279 -2.46 6.25 -1.12
N ASP A 280 -2.61 6.65 -2.38
CA ASP A 280 -3.25 5.83 -3.39
C ASP A 280 -2.37 4.62 -3.80
N TYR A 281 -3.00 3.55 -4.29
CA TYR A 281 -2.41 2.24 -4.59
C TYR A 281 -1.70 1.50 -3.43
N LEU A 282 -1.63 2.06 -2.22
CA LEU A 282 -0.94 1.38 -1.10
C LEU A 282 -1.58 0.01 -0.85
N PHE A 283 -0.80 -1.04 -0.98
CA PHE A 283 -1.18 -2.42 -0.68
C PHE A 283 -0.93 -2.69 0.80
N ASP A 284 0.31 -2.47 1.22
CA ASP A 284 0.79 -2.71 2.59
C ASP A 284 1.99 -1.79 2.90
N TRP A 285 2.37 -1.69 4.17
CA TRP A 285 3.50 -0.89 4.64
C TRP A 285 4.29 -1.62 5.73
N PHE A 286 5.61 -1.44 5.72
CA PHE A 286 6.52 -2.14 6.62
C PHE A 286 7.31 -1.12 7.44
N ASP A 287 7.17 -1.18 8.76
CA ASP A 287 8.04 -0.47 9.70
C ASP A 287 9.39 -1.19 9.77
N ARG A 288 10.47 -0.51 9.36
CA ARG A 288 11.85 -1.02 9.53
C ARG A 288 12.47 -0.62 10.86
N GLY A 289 11.78 0.23 11.63
CA GLY A 289 12.27 0.85 12.83
C GLY A 289 13.44 1.81 12.59
N ILE A 290 14.18 2.05 13.66
CA ILE A 290 15.26 3.04 13.71
C ILE A 290 16.56 2.38 13.25
N GLY A 291 17.11 2.87 12.13
CA GLY A 291 18.44 2.54 11.66
C GLY A 291 19.49 3.62 12.01
N PRO A 292 20.78 3.24 12.04
CA PRO A 292 21.88 4.19 11.94
C PRO A 292 21.95 4.83 10.55
#